data_AF-A0A2W4U210-F1
#
_entry.id   AF-A0A2W4U210-F1
#
_cell.length_a   1.000
_cell.length_b   1.000
_cell.length_c   1.000
_cell.angle_alpha   90.00
_cell.angle_beta   90.00
_cell.angle_gamma   90.00
#
_symmetry.space_group_name_H-M   'P 1'
#
loop_
_entity.id
_entity.type
_entity.pdbx_description
1 polymer ?
#
loop_
_entity_poly.entity_id
_entity_poly.type
_entity_poly.pdbx_seq_one_letter_code
_entity_poly.pdbx_strand_id
1 'polypeptide(L)'
;MAPAGLLADVREDLAGAREDLAENDREDAAEELRDAAGKLRRYAQSAATDVRQDLANAATELDALAGEVRSGGITSTAMLDERLAGVHAALAKAHAASSREAWGRRDLAAAGRQITAAADELEIGLTRLGHGVDAGAASVIRDARDLGGRLARGAEATPSDVERVFKGLGDEIEKLHRAAAPSQR
;
A
#
# COMPACT_ATOMS: atom_id res chain seq x y z
N MET A 1 -2.37 18.82 4.02
CA MET A 1 -2.15 17.40 4.38
C MET A 1 -3.08 16.56 3.54
N ALA A 2 -2.57 15.46 2.99
CA ALA A 2 -3.43 14.47 2.36
C ALA A 2 -4.31 13.80 3.44
N PRO A 3 -5.62 13.62 3.21
CA PRO A 3 -6.50 13.03 4.20
C PRO A 3 -6.16 11.54 4.40
N ALA A 4 -5.72 11.18 5.60
CA ALA A 4 -5.32 9.81 5.95
C ALA A 4 -6.43 8.77 5.75
N GLY A 5 -7.71 9.18 5.75
CA GLY A 5 -8.85 8.31 5.47
C GLY A 5 -8.84 7.74 4.04
N LEU A 6 -8.43 8.53 3.04
CA LEU A 6 -8.50 8.10 1.64
C LEU A 6 -7.66 6.86 1.34
N LEU A 7 -6.51 6.66 2.00
CA LEU A 7 -5.69 5.45 1.76
C LEU A 7 -6.33 4.20 2.40
N ALA A 8 -7.02 4.36 3.54
CA ALA A 8 -7.78 3.27 4.14
C ALA A 8 -8.98 2.88 3.27
N ASP A 9 -9.69 3.87 2.72
CA ASP A 9 -10.80 3.65 1.79
C ASP A 9 -10.31 2.93 0.52
N VAL A 10 -9.12 3.26 -0.01
CA VAL A 10 -8.54 2.53 -1.15
C VAL A 10 -8.35 1.07 -0.81
N ARG A 11 -7.82 0.74 0.38
CA ARG A 11 -7.63 -0.67 0.78
C ARG A 11 -8.96 -1.43 0.85
N GLU A 12 -10.02 -0.78 1.30
CA GLU A 12 -11.37 -1.35 1.36
C GLU A 12 -11.87 -1.70 -0.05
N ASP A 13 -11.80 -0.76 -0.98
CA ASP A 13 -12.17 -1.01 -2.38
C ASP A 13 -11.34 -2.16 -3.01
N LEU A 14 -10.03 -2.23 -2.74
CA LEU A 14 -9.19 -3.32 -3.22
C LEU A 14 -9.57 -4.69 -2.62
N ALA A 15 -10.17 -4.72 -1.43
CA ALA A 15 -10.71 -5.93 -0.83
C ALA A 15 -12.06 -6.29 -1.45
N GLY A 16 -12.95 -5.31 -1.64
CA GLY A 16 -14.24 -5.46 -2.34
C GLY A 16 -14.04 -6.00 -3.75
N ALA A 17 -13.16 -5.38 -4.54
CA ALA A 17 -12.84 -5.85 -5.89
C ALA A 17 -12.41 -7.32 -5.97
N ARG A 18 -11.72 -7.79 -4.93
CA ARG A 18 -11.27 -9.18 -4.82
C ARG A 18 -12.41 -10.13 -4.42
N GLU A 19 -13.29 -9.68 -3.54
CA GLU A 19 -14.50 -10.40 -3.12
C GLU A 19 -15.46 -10.57 -4.30
N ASP A 20 -15.81 -9.47 -4.97
CA ASP A 20 -16.69 -9.47 -6.14
C ASP A 20 -16.16 -10.38 -7.26
N LEU A 21 -14.85 -10.33 -7.54
CA LEU A 21 -14.25 -11.23 -8.52
C LEU A 21 -14.35 -12.70 -8.11
N ALA A 22 -14.24 -13.01 -6.81
CA ALA A 22 -14.40 -14.38 -6.29
C ALA A 22 -15.86 -14.87 -6.45
N GLU A 23 -16.82 -13.95 -6.35
CA GLU A 23 -18.24 -14.19 -6.62
C GLU A 23 -18.60 -14.17 -8.10
N ASN A 24 -17.59 -13.97 -8.96
CA ASN A 24 -17.71 -13.85 -10.42
C ASN A 24 -18.50 -12.60 -10.86
N ASP A 25 -18.66 -11.62 -9.98
CA ASP A 25 -19.17 -10.29 -10.29
C ASP A 25 -18.05 -9.39 -10.82
N ARG A 26 -17.86 -9.41 -12.13
CA ARG A 26 -16.81 -8.64 -12.80
C ARG A 26 -17.14 -7.17 -12.96
N GLU A 27 -18.43 -6.81 -12.90
CA GLU A 27 -18.84 -5.42 -13.08
C GLU A 27 -18.55 -4.65 -11.80
N ASP A 28 -18.97 -5.19 -10.65
CA ASP A 28 -18.75 -4.59 -9.33
C ASP A 28 -17.25 -4.58 -9.00
N ALA A 29 -16.54 -5.69 -9.27
CA ALA A 29 -15.09 -5.74 -9.10
C ALA A 29 -14.35 -4.64 -9.89
N ALA A 30 -14.81 -4.33 -11.09
CA ALA A 30 -14.21 -3.29 -11.92
C ALA A 30 -14.60 -1.87 -11.45
N GLU A 31 -15.76 -1.70 -10.82
CA GLU A 31 -16.17 -0.44 -10.21
C GLU A 31 -15.32 -0.10 -8.99
N GLU A 32 -15.14 -1.06 -8.09
CA GLU A 32 -14.29 -0.93 -6.90
C GLU A 32 -12.84 -0.52 -7.28
N LEU A 33 -12.26 -1.15 -8.31
CA LEU A 33 -10.93 -0.78 -8.80
C LEU A 33 -10.86 0.66 -9.33
N ARG A 34 -11.92 1.17 -9.98
CA ARG A 34 -11.97 2.56 -10.47
C ARG A 34 -12.15 3.56 -9.34
N ASP A 35 -12.92 3.20 -8.32
CA ASP A 35 -13.11 4.02 -7.13
C ASP A 35 -11.79 4.17 -6.36
N ALA A 36 -11.06 3.06 -6.20
CA ALA A 36 -9.70 3.05 -5.67
C ALA A 36 -8.78 3.97 -6.48
N ALA A 37 -8.81 3.86 -7.81
CA ALA A 37 -8.02 4.72 -8.70
C ALA A 37 -8.36 6.21 -8.54
N GLY A 38 -9.65 6.53 -8.41
CA GLY A 38 -10.14 7.89 -8.15
C GLY A 38 -9.63 8.45 -6.81
N LYS A 39 -9.67 7.64 -5.74
CA LYS A 39 -9.15 8.01 -4.42
C LYS A 39 -7.63 8.22 -4.43
N LEU A 40 -6.87 7.35 -5.10
CA LEU A 40 -5.42 7.50 -5.27
C LEU A 40 -5.06 8.81 -5.98
N ARG A 41 -5.75 9.14 -7.08
CA ARG A 41 -5.56 10.41 -7.80
C ARG A 41 -5.83 11.63 -6.91
N ARG A 42 -6.89 11.59 -6.10
CA ARG A 42 -7.19 12.68 -5.15
C ARG A 42 -6.10 12.82 -4.09
N TYR A 43 -5.63 11.72 -3.52
CA TYR A 43 -4.55 11.75 -2.54
C TYR A 43 -3.26 12.32 -3.14
N ALA A 44 -2.88 11.86 -4.34
CA ALA A 44 -1.67 12.26 -5.05
C ALA A 44 -1.55 13.78 -5.24
N GLN A 45 -2.66 14.51 -5.42
CA GLN A 45 -2.67 15.97 -5.58
C GLN A 45 -1.97 16.72 -4.44
N SER A 46 -1.97 16.14 -3.23
CA SER A 46 -1.41 16.75 -2.02
C SER A 46 -0.17 16.04 -1.48
N ALA A 47 0.30 14.98 -2.13
CA ALA A 47 1.47 14.21 -1.73
C ALA A 47 2.79 14.86 -2.18
N ALA A 48 3.91 14.45 -1.57
CA ALA A 48 5.25 14.78 -2.05
C ALA A 48 5.46 14.27 -3.49
N THR A 49 6.38 14.88 -4.26
CA THR A 49 6.53 14.62 -5.71
C THR A 49 6.78 13.15 -6.04
N ASP A 50 7.63 12.47 -5.29
CA ASP A 50 7.96 11.06 -5.48
C ASP A 50 6.77 10.14 -5.17
N VAL A 51 6.08 10.37 -4.05
CA VAL A 51 4.87 9.63 -3.67
C VAL A 51 3.72 9.91 -4.66
N ARG A 52 3.60 11.15 -5.13
CA ARG A 52 2.58 11.56 -6.11
C ARG A 52 2.70 10.78 -7.41
N GLN A 53 3.92 10.60 -7.91
CA GLN A 53 4.13 9.86 -9.15
C GLN A 53 3.74 8.38 -8.99
N ASP A 54 4.15 7.74 -7.89
CA ASP A 54 3.83 6.34 -7.65
C ASP A 54 2.33 6.11 -7.48
N LEU A 55 1.64 7.00 -6.77
CA LEU A 55 0.17 6.93 -6.63
C LEU A 55 -0.56 7.20 -7.94
N ALA A 56 -0.04 8.09 -8.79
CA ALA A 56 -0.61 8.34 -10.12
C ALA A 56 -0.44 7.12 -11.03
N ASN A 57 0.74 6.47 -11.01
CA ASN A 57 0.98 5.23 -11.75
C ASN A 57 0.06 4.12 -11.26
N ALA A 58 -0.04 3.92 -9.94
CA ALA A 58 -0.93 2.92 -9.35
C ALA A 58 -2.40 3.17 -9.73
N ALA A 59 -2.86 4.43 -9.78
CA ALA A 59 -4.21 4.74 -10.25
C ALA A 59 -4.43 4.38 -11.73
N THR A 60 -3.44 4.63 -12.59
CA THR A 60 -3.51 4.21 -14.00
C THR A 60 -3.51 2.69 -14.15
N GLU A 61 -2.73 1.98 -13.34
CA GLU A 61 -2.72 0.52 -13.31
C GLU A 61 -4.08 -0.05 -12.89
N LEU A 62 -4.73 0.55 -11.88
CA LEU A 62 -6.07 0.14 -11.44
C LEU A 62 -7.14 0.36 -12.52
N ASP A 63 -7.09 1.47 -13.28
CA ASP A 63 -8.03 1.67 -14.40
C ASP A 63 -7.87 0.60 -15.48
N ALA A 64 -6.62 0.26 -15.81
CA ALA A 64 -6.32 -0.79 -16.79
C ALA A 64 -6.82 -2.16 -16.28
N LEU A 65 -6.55 -2.46 -15.01
CA LEU A 65 -6.97 -3.70 -14.36
C LEU A 65 -8.49 -3.83 -14.30
N ALA A 66 -9.22 -2.73 -14.04
CA ALA A 66 -10.68 -2.70 -14.11
C ALA A 66 -11.20 -3.07 -15.51
N GLY A 67 -10.54 -2.61 -16.57
CA GLY A 67 -10.86 -3.02 -17.94
C GLY A 67 -10.60 -4.50 -18.20
N GLU A 68 -9.46 -5.03 -17.71
CA GLU A 68 -9.10 -6.45 -17.82
C GLU A 68 -10.09 -7.34 -17.04
N VAL A 69 -10.47 -6.97 -15.82
CA VAL A 69 -11.47 -7.67 -15.01
C VAL A 69 -12.81 -7.71 -15.74
N ARG A 70 -13.33 -6.55 -16.19
CA ARG A 70 -14.62 -6.46 -16.89
C ARG A 70 -14.66 -7.30 -18.18
N SER A 71 -13.57 -7.31 -18.94
CA SER A 71 -13.46 -8.08 -20.19
C SER A 71 -13.15 -9.57 -19.99
N GLY A 72 -12.95 -10.01 -18.74
CA GLY A 72 -12.62 -11.40 -18.42
C GLY A 72 -11.15 -11.77 -18.61
N GLY A 73 -10.26 -10.80 -18.81
CA GLY A 73 -8.81 -10.99 -18.88
C GLY A 73 -8.18 -11.37 -17.53
N ILE A 74 -8.81 -10.97 -16.41
CA ILE A 74 -8.47 -11.47 -15.07
C ILE A 74 -9.48 -12.56 -14.69
N THR A 75 -9.02 -13.81 -14.61
CA THR A 75 -9.90 -14.97 -14.42
C THR A 75 -9.88 -15.55 -13.01
N SER A 76 -9.07 -14.99 -12.11
CA SER A 76 -8.97 -15.47 -10.72
C SER A 76 -8.50 -14.37 -9.78
N THR A 77 -8.82 -14.52 -8.49
CA THR A 77 -8.32 -13.64 -7.43
C THR A 77 -6.80 -13.70 -7.29
N ALA A 78 -6.16 -14.82 -7.60
CA ALA A 78 -4.69 -14.93 -7.61
C ALA A 78 -4.07 -14.03 -8.70
N MET A 79 -4.64 -14.04 -9.91
CA MET A 79 -4.20 -13.11 -10.97
C MET A 79 -4.43 -11.66 -10.56
N LEU A 80 -5.58 -11.34 -9.96
CA LEU A 80 -5.84 -10.00 -9.45
C LEU A 80 -4.80 -9.59 -8.39
N ASP A 81 -4.55 -10.47 -7.42
CA ASP A 81 -3.62 -10.26 -6.31
C ASP A 81 -2.20 -9.95 -6.82
N GLU A 82 -1.69 -10.71 -7.80
CA GLU A 82 -0.39 -10.46 -8.43
C GLU A 82 -0.32 -9.06 -9.06
N ARG A 83 -1.38 -8.64 -9.74
CA ARG A 83 -1.46 -7.32 -10.40
C ARG A 83 -1.59 -6.18 -9.38
N LEU A 84 -2.20 -6.42 -8.23
CA LEU A 84 -2.37 -5.42 -7.16
C LEU A 84 -1.12 -5.24 -6.28
N ALA A 85 -0.13 -6.14 -6.35
CA ALA A 85 1.07 -6.04 -5.53
C ALA A 85 1.83 -4.70 -5.70
N GLY A 86 1.87 -4.16 -6.92
CA GLY A 86 2.48 -2.85 -7.20
C GLY A 86 1.73 -1.68 -6.56
N VAL A 87 0.40 -1.78 -6.52
CA VAL A 87 -0.48 -0.80 -5.86
C VAL A 87 -0.25 -0.80 -4.36
N HIS A 88 -0.13 -1.97 -3.73
CA HIS A 88 0.23 -2.07 -2.31
C HIS A 88 1.61 -1.49 -1.99
N ALA A 89 2.59 -1.65 -2.89
CA ALA A 89 3.89 -0.99 -2.72
C ALA A 89 3.76 0.55 -2.71
N ALA A 90 2.94 1.12 -3.60
CA ALA A 90 2.68 2.55 -3.65
C ALA A 90 1.94 3.05 -2.39
N LEU A 91 0.93 2.30 -1.91
CA LEU A 91 0.22 2.59 -0.66
C LEU A 91 1.16 2.55 0.55
N ALA A 92 2.00 1.51 0.65
CA ALA A 92 2.99 1.36 1.71
C ALA A 92 3.95 2.56 1.72
N LYS A 93 4.42 3.00 0.55
CA LYS A 93 5.29 4.17 0.43
C LYS A 93 4.59 5.46 0.88
N ALA A 94 3.34 5.66 0.48
CA ALA A 94 2.55 6.84 0.86
C ALA A 94 2.31 6.91 2.38
N HIS A 95 2.00 5.76 3.00
CA HIS A 95 1.88 5.65 4.45
C HIS A 95 3.22 5.89 5.17
N ALA A 96 4.32 5.33 4.67
CA ALA A 96 5.66 5.56 5.25
C ALA A 96 6.07 7.04 5.16
N ALA A 97 5.78 7.72 4.05
CA ALA A 97 6.01 9.15 3.90
C ALA A 97 5.16 9.99 4.87
N SER A 98 3.87 9.67 4.98
CA SER A 98 2.95 10.32 5.93
C SER A 98 3.40 10.15 7.38
N SER A 99 3.92 8.96 7.72
CA SER A 99 4.46 8.69 9.04
C SER A 99 5.70 9.54 9.35
N ARG A 100 6.65 9.65 8.40
CA ARG A 100 7.84 10.52 8.54
C ARG A 100 7.44 11.98 8.76
N GLU A 101 6.46 12.47 8.01
CA GLU A 101 5.96 13.84 8.11
C GLU A 101 5.32 14.10 9.49
N ALA A 102 4.46 13.18 9.96
CA ALA A 102 3.83 13.27 11.27
C ALA A 102 4.85 13.20 12.42
N TRP A 103 5.84 12.31 12.31
CA TRP A 103 6.95 12.21 13.27
C TRP A 103 7.73 13.53 13.36
N GLY A 104 8.07 14.15 12.22
CA GLY A 104 8.73 15.45 12.17
C GLY A 104 7.94 16.58 12.84
N ARG A 105 6.59 16.50 12.80
CA ARG A 105 5.69 17.41 13.52
C ARG A 105 5.44 17.04 14.98
N ARG A 106 6.04 15.96 15.48
CA ARG A 106 5.80 15.38 16.81
C ARG A 106 4.36 14.89 17.04
N ASP A 107 3.61 14.61 15.97
CA ASP A 107 2.33 13.92 16.06
C ASP A 107 2.58 12.40 16.11
N LEU A 108 2.96 11.92 17.30
CA LEU A 108 3.35 10.51 17.50
C LEU A 108 2.20 9.56 17.18
N ALA A 109 0.98 9.96 17.50
CA ALA A 109 -0.20 9.13 17.26
C ALA A 109 -0.43 8.91 15.76
N ALA A 110 -0.35 9.98 14.96
CA ALA A 110 -0.44 9.86 13.51
C ALA A 110 0.77 9.12 12.92
N ALA A 111 1.98 9.41 13.37
CA ALA A 111 3.19 8.70 12.92
C ALA A 111 3.06 7.20 13.14
N GLY A 112 2.60 6.80 14.33
CA GLY A 112 2.40 5.41 14.70
C GLY A 112 1.35 4.69 13.86
N ARG A 113 0.19 5.31 13.65
CA ARG A 113 -0.86 4.72 12.78
C ARG A 113 -0.36 4.53 11.34
N GLN A 114 0.35 5.51 10.81
CA GLN A 114 0.80 5.49 9.43
C GLN A 114 1.92 4.46 9.20
N ILE A 115 2.86 4.28 10.14
CA ILE A 115 3.91 3.26 9.96
C ILE A 115 3.36 1.83 10.08
N THR A 116 2.36 1.62 10.95
CA THR A 116 1.63 0.34 10.99
C THR A 116 0.91 0.08 9.68
N ALA A 117 0.19 1.06 9.14
CA ALA A 117 -0.49 0.92 7.85
C ALA A 117 0.51 0.60 6.71
N ALA A 118 1.67 1.25 6.69
CA ALA A 118 2.70 0.95 5.71
C ALA A 118 3.22 -0.50 5.80
N ALA A 119 3.36 -1.03 7.02
CA ALA A 119 3.74 -2.42 7.25
C ALA A 119 2.66 -3.42 6.80
N ASP A 120 1.39 -3.08 7.03
CA ASP A 120 0.25 -3.88 6.61
C ASP A 120 0.16 -3.96 5.07
N GLU A 121 0.29 -2.82 4.38
CA GLU A 121 0.32 -2.78 2.92
C GLU A 121 1.48 -3.60 2.33
N LEU A 122 2.67 -3.50 2.94
CA LEU A 122 3.83 -4.30 2.54
C LEU A 122 3.56 -5.80 2.70
N GLU A 123 3.00 -6.22 3.84
CA GLU A 123 2.67 -7.64 4.10
C GLU A 123 1.63 -8.16 3.10
N ILE A 124 0.59 -7.37 2.82
CA ILE A 124 -0.44 -7.72 1.84
C ILE A 124 0.18 -7.88 0.46
N GLY A 125 0.96 -6.90 -0.01
CA GLY A 125 1.60 -6.95 -1.33
C GLY A 125 2.54 -8.16 -1.50
N LEU A 126 3.36 -8.45 -0.49
CA LEU A 126 4.26 -9.62 -0.51
C LEU A 126 3.50 -10.95 -0.51
N THR A 127 2.42 -11.04 0.28
CA THR A 127 1.57 -12.23 0.31
C THR A 127 0.88 -12.46 -1.03
N ARG A 128 0.40 -11.37 -1.65
CA ARG A 128 -0.31 -11.38 -2.94
C ARG A 128 0.57 -11.75 -4.13
N LEU A 129 1.88 -11.53 -4.06
CA LEU A 129 2.84 -12.03 -5.06
C LEU A 129 3.05 -13.56 -5.03
N GLY A 130 2.43 -14.28 -4.09
CA GLY A 130 2.49 -15.75 -4.04
C GLY A 130 3.85 -16.32 -3.60
N HIS A 131 4.85 -15.47 -3.33
CA HIS A 131 6.17 -15.88 -2.83
C HIS A 131 6.25 -15.95 -1.30
N GLY A 132 5.20 -15.49 -0.60
CA GLY A 132 5.18 -15.37 0.85
C GLY A 132 6.11 -14.26 1.36
N VAL A 133 6.03 -14.00 2.66
CA VAL A 133 6.86 -12.99 3.33
C VAL A 133 8.14 -13.67 3.80
N ASP A 134 9.29 -13.27 3.25
CA ASP A 134 10.59 -13.80 3.70
C ASP A 134 10.94 -13.32 5.13
N ALA A 135 11.92 -13.97 5.76
CA ALA A 135 12.29 -13.67 7.14
C ALA A 135 12.79 -12.23 7.36
N GLY A 136 13.41 -11.63 6.35
CA GLY A 136 13.87 -10.24 6.39
C GLY A 136 12.69 -9.27 6.37
N ALA A 137 11.79 -9.43 5.40
CA ALA A 137 10.56 -8.66 5.31
C ALA A 137 9.70 -8.82 6.56
N ALA A 138 9.54 -10.05 7.08
CA ALA A 138 8.80 -10.33 8.31
C ALA A 138 9.41 -9.67 9.54
N SER A 139 10.74 -9.49 9.58
CA SER A 139 11.39 -8.73 10.66
C SER A 139 11.07 -7.24 10.55
N VAL A 140 11.18 -6.67 9.35
CA VAL A 140 10.89 -5.25 9.10
C VAL A 140 9.43 -4.91 9.41
N ILE A 141 8.49 -5.75 8.97
CA ILE A 141 7.05 -5.59 9.25
C ILE A 141 6.78 -5.61 10.76
N ARG A 142 7.39 -6.55 11.50
CA ARG A 142 7.24 -6.61 12.97
C ARG A 142 7.81 -5.38 13.66
N ASP A 143 9.00 -4.94 13.27
CA ASP A 143 9.64 -3.76 13.84
C ASP A 143 8.83 -2.48 13.57
N ALA A 144 8.25 -2.36 12.37
CA ALA A 144 7.38 -1.26 12.01
C ALA A 144 6.08 -1.24 12.83
N ARG A 145 5.46 -2.41 13.05
CA ARG A 145 4.27 -2.56 13.91
C ARG A 145 4.57 -2.28 15.38
N ASP A 146 5.71 -2.74 15.91
CA ASP A 146 6.12 -2.45 17.30
C ASP A 146 6.32 -0.94 17.49
N LEU A 147 7.13 -0.32 16.63
CA LEU A 147 7.35 1.12 16.66
C LEU A 147 6.02 1.86 16.50
N GLY A 148 5.19 1.47 15.54
CA GLY A 148 3.88 2.06 15.30
C GLY A 148 2.98 2.02 16.52
N GLY A 149 2.89 0.86 17.17
CA GLY A 149 2.11 0.67 18.40
C GLY A 149 2.64 1.51 19.57
N ARG A 150 3.96 1.60 19.72
CA ARG A 150 4.59 2.44 20.75
C ARG A 150 4.28 3.93 20.53
N LEU A 151 4.50 4.43 19.32
CA LEU A 151 4.23 5.82 18.95
C LEU A 151 2.74 6.17 19.09
N ALA A 152 1.85 5.26 18.69
CA ALA A 152 0.40 5.43 18.82
C ALA A 152 -0.05 5.60 20.28
N ARG A 153 0.66 4.99 21.23
CA ARG A 153 0.43 5.13 22.68
C ARG A 153 1.18 6.31 23.30
N GLY A 154 1.86 7.12 22.49
CA GLY A 154 2.64 8.28 22.95
C GLY A 154 3.99 7.92 23.59
N ALA A 155 4.46 6.68 23.43
CA ALA A 155 5.77 6.30 23.92
C ALA A 155 6.88 6.96 23.09
N GLU A 156 7.94 7.40 23.75
CA GLU A 156 9.11 7.95 23.07
C GLU A 156 9.87 6.85 22.31
N ALA A 157 10.42 7.25 21.17
CA ALA A 157 11.33 6.44 20.37
C ALA A 157 12.57 7.28 20.07
N THR A 158 13.74 6.63 20.02
CA THR A 158 14.96 7.34 19.67
C THR A 158 14.95 7.68 18.17
N PRO A 159 15.56 8.80 17.74
CA PRO A 159 15.69 9.11 16.32
C PRO A 159 16.33 7.96 15.52
N SER A 160 17.31 7.27 16.11
CA SER A 160 17.97 6.11 15.50
C SER A 160 17.05 4.90 15.31
N ASP A 161 16.14 4.63 16.26
CA ASP A 161 15.16 3.55 16.11
C ASP A 161 14.22 3.84 14.95
N VAL A 162 13.74 5.08 14.89
CA VAL A 162 12.81 5.54 13.86
C VAL A 162 13.45 5.50 12.48
N GLU A 163 14.68 5.99 12.36
CA GLU A 163 15.45 5.96 11.09
C GLU A 163 15.70 4.52 10.61
N ARG A 164 16.09 3.62 11.51
CA ARG A 164 16.31 2.21 11.19
C ARG A 164 15.06 1.54 10.63
N VAL A 165 13.91 1.73 11.28
CA VAL A 165 12.63 1.16 10.81
C VAL A 165 12.24 1.74 9.47
N PHE A 166 12.34 3.07 9.31
CA PHE A 166 12.03 3.73 8.05
C PHE A 166 12.90 3.29 6.89
N LYS A 167 14.20 3.08 7.14
CA LYS A 167 15.12 2.55 6.14
C LYS A 167 14.73 1.12 5.75
N GLY A 168 14.57 0.23 6.73
CA GLY A 168 14.19 -1.15 6.47
C GLY A 168 12.88 -1.26 5.69
N LEU A 169 11.87 -0.48 6.09
CA LEU A 169 10.58 -0.45 5.41
C LEU A 169 10.71 0.08 3.97
N GLY A 170 11.50 1.14 3.76
CA GLY A 170 11.79 1.66 2.42
C GLY A 170 12.46 0.61 1.52
N ASP A 171 13.48 -0.07 2.03
CA ASP A 171 14.22 -1.10 1.29
C ASP A 171 13.28 -2.25 0.85
N GLU A 172 12.37 -2.72 1.72
CA GLU A 172 11.41 -3.78 1.39
C GLU A 172 10.28 -3.32 0.45
N ILE A 173 9.78 -2.10 0.61
CA ILE A 173 8.80 -1.51 -0.32
C ILE A 173 9.38 -1.42 -1.73
N GLU A 174 10.63 -0.98 -1.86
CA GLU A 174 11.27 -0.92 -3.17
C GLU A 174 11.49 -2.31 -3.79
N LYS A 175 11.81 -3.32 -2.99
CA LYS A 175 11.90 -4.71 -3.46
C LYS A 175 10.54 -5.20 -3.96
N LEU A 176 9.47 -4.96 -3.20
CA LEU A 176 8.10 -5.29 -3.60
C LEU A 176 7.74 -4.60 -4.92
N HIS A 177 7.99 -3.29 -5.02
CA HIS A 177 7.70 -2.53 -6.24
C HIS A 177 8.44 -3.11 -7.46
N ARG A 178 9.73 -3.46 -7.31
CA ARG A 178 10.50 -4.10 -8.39
C ARG A 178 10.00 -5.49 -8.74
N ALA A 179 9.56 -6.27 -7.76
CA ALA A 179 9.02 -7.62 -7.98
C ALA A 179 7.63 -7.59 -8.66
N ALA A 180 6.82 -6.59 -8.36
CA ALA A 180 5.50 -6.39 -8.94
C ALA A 180 5.52 -5.72 -10.32
N ALA A 181 6.64 -5.09 -10.70
CA ALA A 181 6.79 -4.51 -12.04
C ALA A 181 6.61 -5.62 -13.09
N PRO A 182 5.79 -5.39 -14.14
CA PRO A 182 5.57 -6.40 -15.17
C PRO A 182 6.93 -6.78 -15.77
N SER A 183 7.30 -8.06 -15.61
CA SER A 183 8.45 -8.61 -16.30
C SER A 183 8.21 -8.41 -17.79
N GLN A 184 9.08 -7.68 -18.48
CA GLN A 184 9.09 -7.67 -19.95
C GLN A 184 9.20 -9.13 -20.41
N ARG A 185 8.09 -9.72 -20.82
CA ARG A 185 8.02 -11.05 -21.45
C ARG A 185 7.46 -10.88 -22.84
#